data_AF-A0A7Y2E1I3-F1
#
_entry.id   AF-A0A7Y2E1I3-F1
#
_cell.length_a   1.000
_cell.length_b   1.000
_cell.length_c   1.000
_cell.angle_alpha   90.00
_cell.angle_beta   90.00
_cell.angle_gamma   90.00
#
_symmetry.space_group_name_H-M   'P 1'
#
loop_
_entity.id
_entity.type
_entity.pdbx_description
1 polymer ?
#
loop_
_entity_poly.entity_id
_entity_poly.type
_entity_poly.pdbx_seq_one_letter_code
_entity_poly.pdbx_strand_id
1 'polypeptide(L)'
;MIDDSKLRKYFLYAVGEIFLVVVGILIALGVNNWNQKNKEIRSGDELLERIQRDLVQDTSDFRNTIIENNKLREEIKGLMVSLYDGVENVEEVKHMSGIYDKALDQVFAPNDNTYKSILSSGTLSLIQNQQLKEEIVNLYSYYDQTGTLLDAINIWMGGLAVAVDTETNFIKFNDFVYDIYTRPEMLSEEDYAFLNDKNDPGFKILVRAISGTAFNQKVRNVYYENMIARCDKVLKQIDDEIR
;
A
#
# COMPACT_ATOMS: atom_id res chain seq x y z
N MET A 1 -30.91 15.33 80.14
CA MET A 1 -30.67 16.40 79.15
C MET A 1 -29.29 16.16 78.55
N ILE A 2 -29.20 15.92 77.24
CA ILE A 2 -27.90 15.85 76.57
C ILE A 2 -27.41 17.29 76.41
N ASP A 3 -26.18 17.54 76.84
CA ASP A 3 -25.53 18.84 76.84
C ASP A 3 -25.21 19.24 75.38
N ASP A 4 -25.93 20.23 74.84
CA ASP A 4 -25.85 20.71 73.43
C ASP A 4 -24.41 21.05 73.01
N SER A 5 -23.57 21.46 73.96
CA SER A 5 -22.17 21.80 73.73
C SER A 5 -21.31 20.59 73.31
N LYS A 6 -21.62 19.40 73.82
CA LYS A 6 -20.92 18.15 73.49
C LYS A 6 -21.38 17.59 72.16
N LEU A 7 -22.69 17.62 71.88
CA LEU A 7 -23.25 17.19 70.59
C LEU A 7 -22.66 17.98 69.41
N ARG A 8 -22.54 19.31 69.55
CA ARG A 8 -21.95 20.17 68.51
C ARG A 8 -20.48 19.85 68.24
N LYS A 9 -19.71 19.49 69.28
CA LYS A 9 -18.31 19.04 69.14
C LYS A 9 -18.20 17.71 68.40
N TYR A 10 -19.02 16.72 68.76
CA TYR A 10 -19.04 15.43 68.07
C TYR A 10 -19.48 15.55 66.61
N PHE A 11 -20.46 16.41 66.32
CA PHE A 11 -20.91 16.69 64.96
C PHE A 11 -19.82 17.32 64.09
N LEU A 12 -19.13 18.37 64.60
CA LEU A 12 -18.02 19.01 63.88
C LEU A 12 -16.86 18.03 63.63
N TYR A 13 -16.58 17.14 64.59
CA TYR A 13 -15.55 16.13 64.45
C TYR A 13 -15.91 15.09 63.37
N ALA A 14 -17.15 14.58 63.38
CA ALA A 14 -17.63 13.63 62.39
C ALA A 14 -17.69 14.22 60.97
N VAL A 15 -18.06 15.50 60.82
CA VAL A 15 -18.02 16.20 59.53
C VAL A 15 -16.58 16.37 59.04
N GLY A 16 -15.65 16.70 59.94
CA GLY A 16 -14.22 16.79 59.60
C GLY A 16 -13.64 15.45 59.14
N GLU A 17 -14.03 14.35 59.79
CA GLU A 17 -13.61 12.99 59.42
C GLU A 17 -14.15 12.57 58.05
N ILE A 18 -15.45 12.80 57.78
CA ILE A 18 -16.05 12.55 56.46
C ILE A 18 -15.34 13.40 55.39
N PHE A 19 -15.08 14.67 55.67
CA PHE A 19 -14.39 15.56 54.73
C PHE A 19 -12.98 15.07 54.42
N LEU A 20 -12.20 14.66 55.43
CA LEU A 20 -10.87 14.08 55.25
C LEU A 20 -10.91 12.78 54.43
N VAL A 21 -11.89 11.90 54.69
CA VAL A 21 -12.09 10.67 53.90
C VAL A 21 -12.41 11.00 52.44
N VAL A 22 -13.32 11.96 52.19
CA VAL A 22 -13.67 12.40 50.83
C VAL A 22 -12.46 12.98 50.10
N VAL A 23 -11.68 13.84 50.75
CA VAL A 23 -10.43 14.38 50.17
C VAL A 23 -9.44 13.26 49.85
N GLY A 24 -9.29 12.28 50.75
CA GLY A 24 -8.44 11.10 50.52
C GLY A 24 -8.87 10.30 49.28
N ILE A 25 -10.17 10.04 49.12
CA ILE A 25 -10.73 9.34 47.96
C ILE A 25 -10.50 10.15 46.67
N LEU A 26 -10.74 11.46 46.69
CA LEU A 26 -10.54 12.32 45.52
C LEU A 26 -9.08 12.38 45.09
N ILE A 27 -8.13 12.44 46.03
CA ILE A 27 -6.69 12.39 45.73
C ILE A 27 -6.34 11.02 45.13
N ALA A 28 -6.82 9.92 45.72
CA ALA A 28 -6.56 8.58 45.21
C ALA A 28 -7.10 8.39 43.77
N LEU A 29 -8.32 8.86 43.50
CA LEU A 29 -8.91 8.87 42.15
C LEU A 29 -8.11 9.77 41.20
N GLY A 30 -7.67 10.94 41.65
CA GLY A 30 -6.86 11.87 40.87
C GLY A 30 -5.52 11.25 40.42
N VAL A 31 -4.79 10.63 41.35
CA VAL A 31 -3.54 9.91 41.05
C VAL A 31 -3.79 8.75 40.10
N ASN A 32 -4.85 7.97 40.30
CA ASN A 32 -5.20 6.87 39.42
C ASN A 32 -5.52 7.35 37.99
N ASN A 33 -6.32 8.41 37.86
CA ASN A 33 -6.67 8.99 36.56
C ASN A 33 -5.44 9.57 35.84
N TRP A 34 -4.52 10.22 36.58
CA TRP A 34 -3.28 10.73 36.01
C TRP A 34 -2.36 9.59 35.51
N ASN A 35 -2.17 8.54 36.32
CA ASN A 35 -1.42 7.35 35.89
C ASN A 35 -2.05 6.67 34.68
N GLN A 36 -3.38 6.58 34.62
CA GLN A 36 -4.10 6.01 33.49
C GLN A 36 -3.90 6.84 32.22
N LYS A 37 -4.06 8.18 32.32
CA LYS A 37 -3.83 9.09 31.19
C LYS A 37 -2.40 8.98 30.64
N ASN A 38 -1.40 8.90 31.51
CA ASN A 38 0.00 8.75 31.08
C ASN A 38 0.23 7.42 30.34
N LYS A 39 -0.43 6.33 30.77
CA LYS A 39 -0.37 5.04 30.07
C LYS A 39 -1.05 5.09 28.70
N GLU A 40 -2.15 5.83 28.58
CA GLU A 40 -2.87 6.02 27.32
C GLU A 40 -2.04 6.84 26.33
N ILE A 41 -1.41 7.92 26.78
CA ILE A 41 -0.47 8.73 25.96
C ILE A 41 0.66 7.85 25.46
N ARG A 42 1.36 7.14 26.35
CA ARG A 42 2.47 6.26 25.97
C ARG A 42 2.03 5.18 24.96
N SER A 43 0.87 4.56 25.17
CA SER A 43 0.34 3.58 24.22
C SER A 43 0.03 4.23 22.86
N GLY A 44 -0.44 5.48 22.86
CA GLY A 44 -0.65 6.28 21.65
C GLY A 44 0.65 6.55 20.90
N ASP A 45 1.71 6.96 21.61
CA ASP A 45 3.03 7.20 21.03
C ASP A 45 3.61 5.92 20.42
N GLU A 46 3.51 4.79 21.13
CA GLU A 46 3.94 3.47 20.63
C GLU A 46 3.19 3.06 19.34
N LEU A 47 1.91 3.44 19.19
CA LEU A 47 1.15 3.23 17.95
C LEU A 47 1.64 4.15 16.82
N LEU A 48 1.86 5.43 17.11
CA LEU A 48 2.36 6.39 16.13
C LEU A 48 3.76 6.01 15.64
N GLU A 49 4.65 5.54 16.51
CA GLU A 49 5.96 5.01 16.11
C GLU A 49 5.86 3.79 15.18
N ARG A 50 4.87 2.92 15.40
CA ARG A 50 4.62 1.78 14.50
C ARG A 50 4.15 2.25 13.13
N ILE A 51 3.19 3.18 13.08
CA ILE A 51 2.74 3.79 11.82
C ILE A 51 3.91 4.47 11.12
N GLN A 52 4.73 5.24 11.84
CA GLN A 52 5.90 5.90 11.29
C GLN A 52 6.85 4.91 10.59
N ARG A 53 7.15 3.78 11.22
CA ARG A 53 7.98 2.73 10.60
C ARG A 53 7.36 2.17 9.32
N ASP A 54 6.07 1.89 9.34
CA ASP A 54 5.34 1.40 8.15
C ASP A 54 5.37 2.43 7.02
N LEU A 55 5.15 3.72 7.32
CA LEU A 55 5.17 4.80 6.33
C LEU A 55 6.56 5.07 5.76
N VAL A 56 7.62 4.96 6.56
CA VAL A 56 9.00 5.06 6.07
C VAL A 56 9.29 3.93 5.07
N GLN A 57 8.87 2.71 5.40
CA GLN A 57 9.03 1.55 4.52
C GLN A 57 8.23 1.72 3.22
N ASP A 58 6.94 2.06 3.31
CA ASP A 58 6.09 2.33 2.15
C ASP A 58 6.69 3.38 1.22
N THR A 59 7.17 4.49 1.79
CA THR A 59 7.76 5.58 1.00
C THR A 59 9.01 5.10 0.25
N SER A 60 9.84 4.27 0.88
CA SER A 60 10.99 3.64 0.24
C SER A 60 10.56 2.71 -0.90
N ASP A 61 9.57 1.84 -0.65
CA ASP A 61 9.09 0.86 -1.62
C ASP A 61 8.43 1.51 -2.83
N PHE A 62 7.64 2.58 -2.62
CA PHE A 62 7.06 3.37 -3.70
C PHE A 62 8.13 4.04 -4.57
N ARG A 63 9.18 4.61 -3.96
CA ARG A 63 10.30 5.22 -4.70
C ARG A 63 11.05 4.17 -5.53
N ASN A 64 11.33 3.01 -4.95
CA ASN A 64 11.99 1.91 -5.65
C ASN A 64 11.12 1.41 -6.82
N THR A 65 9.81 1.26 -6.60
CA THR A 65 8.87 0.84 -7.64
C THR A 65 8.81 1.84 -8.79
N ILE A 66 8.81 3.15 -8.50
CA ILE A 66 8.89 4.18 -9.55
C ILE A 66 10.16 4.03 -10.40
N ILE A 67 11.31 3.77 -9.76
CA ILE A 67 12.59 3.58 -10.45
C ILE A 67 12.52 2.35 -11.38
N GLU A 68 12.02 1.22 -10.88
CA GLU A 68 11.90 0.00 -11.67
C GLU A 68 10.89 0.15 -12.81
N ASN A 69 9.75 0.82 -12.57
CA ASN A 69 8.78 1.15 -13.61
C ASN A 69 9.39 2.01 -14.71
N ASN A 70 10.23 2.99 -14.37
CA ASN A 70 10.90 3.82 -15.35
C ASN A 70 11.91 3.03 -16.18
N LYS A 71 12.67 2.10 -15.58
CA LYS A 71 13.58 1.21 -16.31
C LYS A 71 12.82 0.30 -17.26
N LEU A 72 11.78 -0.37 -16.76
CA LEU A 72 10.96 -1.27 -17.56
C LEU A 72 10.25 -0.54 -18.71
N ARG A 73 9.91 0.74 -18.51
CA ARG A 73 9.38 1.58 -19.58
C ARG A 73 10.37 1.83 -20.70
N GLU A 74 11.66 1.96 -20.40
CA GLU A 74 12.70 2.04 -21.43
C GLU A 74 12.88 0.68 -22.15
N GLU A 75 12.83 -0.44 -21.42
CA GLU A 75 12.82 -1.79 -22.01
C GLU A 75 11.63 -1.96 -22.99
N ILE A 76 10.43 -1.53 -22.61
CA ILE A 76 9.23 -1.56 -23.48
C ILE A 76 9.39 -0.68 -24.72
N LYS A 77 10.02 0.48 -24.62
CA LYS A 77 10.30 1.30 -25.81
C LYS A 77 11.24 0.56 -26.77
N GLY A 78 12.29 -0.06 -26.24
CA GLY A 78 13.22 -0.88 -27.03
C GLY A 78 12.51 -2.07 -27.69
N LEU A 79 11.61 -2.72 -26.94
CA LEU A 79 10.76 -3.79 -27.44
C LEU A 79 9.84 -3.31 -28.57
N MET A 80 9.20 -2.15 -28.44
CA MET A 80 8.37 -1.56 -29.49
C MET A 80 9.16 -1.23 -30.76
N VAL A 81 10.41 -0.78 -30.64
CA VAL A 81 11.29 -0.57 -31.80
C VAL A 81 11.60 -1.91 -32.46
N SER A 82 12.08 -2.88 -31.68
CA SER A 82 12.45 -4.21 -32.18
C SER A 82 11.26 -4.91 -32.86
N LEU A 83 10.06 -4.78 -32.30
CA LEU A 83 8.83 -5.34 -32.88
C LEU A 83 8.51 -4.73 -34.27
N TYR A 84 8.83 -3.45 -34.49
CA TYR A 84 8.57 -2.78 -35.78
C TYR A 84 9.67 -3.00 -36.82
N ASP A 85 10.89 -3.29 -36.37
CA ASP A 85 12.02 -3.70 -37.20
C ASP A 85 11.84 -5.14 -37.69
N GLY A 86 11.12 -5.96 -36.92
CA GLY A 86 10.86 -7.37 -37.19
C GLY A 86 11.73 -8.27 -36.32
N VAL A 87 11.39 -9.56 -36.30
CA VAL A 87 12.12 -10.60 -35.58
C VAL A 87 12.73 -11.61 -36.54
N GLU A 88 13.96 -12.00 -36.29
CA GLU A 88 14.71 -12.93 -37.16
C GLU A 88 14.73 -14.37 -36.61
N ASN A 89 14.60 -14.53 -35.29
CA ASN A 89 14.78 -15.83 -34.65
C ASN A 89 13.99 -15.94 -33.33
N VAL A 90 13.89 -17.17 -32.82
CA VAL A 90 13.16 -17.49 -31.59
C VAL A 90 13.70 -16.81 -30.33
N GLU A 91 15.02 -16.52 -30.26
CA GLU A 91 15.61 -15.89 -29.08
C GLU A 91 15.17 -14.42 -28.94
N GLU A 92 15.00 -13.72 -30.05
CA GLU A 92 14.42 -12.37 -30.05
C GLU A 92 12.98 -12.37 -29.56
N VAL A 93 12.18 -13.36 -29.98
CA VAL A 93 10.78 -13.50 -29.55
C VAL A 93 10.68 -13.82 -28.06
N LYS A 94 11.53 -14.72 -27.54
CA LYS A 94 11.62 -14.99 -26.10
C LYS A 94 11.98 -13.75 -25.30
N HIS A 95 12.99 -13.00 -25.76
CA HIS A 95 13.39 -11.76 -25.11
C HIS A 95 12.24 -10.74 -25.11
N MET A 96 11.48 -10.63 -26.20
CA MET A 96 10.27 -9.81 -26.24
C MET A 96 9.21 -10.29 -25.25
N SER A 97 8.94 -11.60 -25.20
CA SER A 97 7.97 -12.16 -24.25
C SER A 97 8.37 -11.84 -22.82
N GLY A 98 9.63 -12.07 -22.43
CA GLY A 98 10.10 -11.81 -21.08
C GLY A 98 9.93 -10.35 -20.63
N ILE A 99 10.19 -9.38 -21.51
CA ILE A 99 9.95 -7.95 -21.21
C ILE A 99 8.45 -7.68 -21.06
N TYR A 100 7.61 -8.22 -21.96
CA TYR A 100 6.17 -8.05 -21.91
C TYR A 100 5.57 -8.65 -20.63
N ASP A 101 5.99 -9.85 -20.25
CA ASP A 101 5.52 -10.57 -19.07
C ASP A 101 5.90 -9.84 -17.77
N LYS A 102 7.16 -9.39 -17.67
CA LYS A 102 7.61 -8.53 -16.58
C LYS A 102 6.80 -7.24 -16.47
N ALA A 103 6.33 -6.70 -17.60
CA ALA A 103 5.51 -5.50 -17.65
C ALA A 103 4.03 -5.73 -17.27
N LEU A 104 3.54 -6.96 -17.37
CA LEU A 104 2.23 -7.37 -16.86
C LEU A 104 2.26 -7.61 -15.34
N ASP A 105 3.37 -8.11 -14.80
CA ASP A 105 3.52 -8.45 -13.38
C ASP A 105 3.73 -7.21 -12.50
N GLN A 106 2.61 -6.56 -12.13
CA GLN A 106 2.59 -5.33 -11.33
C GLN A 106 1.62 -5.46 -10.15
N VAL A 107 2.17 -5.61 -8.94
CA VAL A 107 1.43 -5.77 -7.69
C VAL A 107 1.44 -4.48 -6.87
N PHE A 108 0.31 -4.17 -6.24
CA PHE A 108 0.22 -3.10 -5.23
C PHE A 108 -0.05 -3.71 -3.86
N ALA A 109 0.89 -3.57 -2.93
CA ALA A 109 0.81 -4.14 -1.58
C ALA A 109 1.46 -3.19 -0.55
N PRO A 110 0.76 -2.12 -0.13
CA PRO A 110 1.26 -1.21 0.90
C PRO A 110 1.21 -1.84 2.30
N ASN A 111 2.00 -1.31 3.24
CA ASN A 111 2.01 -1.76 4.63
C ASN A 111 0.84 -1.13 5.40
N ASP A 112 -0.29 -1.86 5.47
CA ASP A 112 -1.49 -1.42 6.21
C ASP A 112 -1.82 -2.28 7.45
N ASN A 113 -0.95 -3.24 7.79
CA ASN A 113 -1.18 -4.18 8.89
C ASN A 113 -1.33 -3.47 10.25
N THR A 114 -0.50 -2.47 10.55
CA THR A 114 -0.61 -1.70 11.80
C THR A 114 -1.93 -0.94 11.83
N TYR A 115 -2.29 -0.26 10.74
CA TYR A 115 -3.54 0.50 10.68
C TYR A 115 -4.77 -0.40 10.80
N LYS A 116 -4.81 -1.53 10.10
CA LYS A 116 -5.86 -2.54 10.24
C LYS A 116 -5.97 -3.05 11.67
N SER A 117 -4.84 -3.32 12.32
CA SER A 117 -4.80 -3.73 13.73
C SER A 117 -5.35 -2.64 14.67
N ILE A 118 -5.04 -1.37 14.42
CA ILE A 118 -5.56 -0.22 15.17
C ILE A 118 -7.09 -0.13 15.03
N LEU A 119 -7.60 -0.26 13.79
CA LEU A 119 -9.05 -0.27 13.53
C LEU A 119 -9.74 -1.44 14.23
N SER A 120 -9.20 -2.66 14.11
CA SER A 120 -9.82 -3.86 14.70
C SER A 120 -9.81 -3.86 16.23
N SER A 121 -8.78 -3.27 16.83
CA SER A 121 -8.64 -3.19 18.30
C SER A 121 -9.37 -1.99 18.92
N GLY A 122 -9.88 -1.05 18.12
CA GLY A 122 -10.49 0.18 18.60
C GLY A 122 -9.51 1.14 19.29
N THR A 123 -8.20 0.95 19.06
CA THR A 123 -7.14 1.72 19.73
C THR A 123 -6.83 3.05 19.05
N LEU A 124 -7.52 3.39 17.96
CA LEU A 124 -7.38 4.69 17.27
C LEU A 124 -7.66 5.87 18.20
N SER A 125 -8.49 5.68 19.23
CA SER A 125 -8.80 6.69 20.25
C SER A 125 -7.59 7.09 21.11
N LEU A 126 -6.53 6.27 21.15
CA LEU A 126 -5.30 6.57 21.90
C LEU A 126 -4.49 7.70 21.26
N ILE A 127 -4.63 7.93 19.96
CA ILE A 127 -4.04 9.09 19.27
C ILE A 127 -4.80 10.34 19.73
N GLN A 128 -4.13 11.20 20.50
CA GLN A 128 -4.74 12.37 21.13
C GLN A 128 -5.01 13.49 20.12
N ASN A 129 -4.05 13.72 19.21
CA ASN A 129 -4.16 14.74 18.18
C ASN A 129 -5.21 14.34 17.13
N GLN A 130 -6.34 15.02 17.18
CA GLN A 130 -7.48 14.76 16.30
C GLN A 130 -7.15 15.03 14.83
N GLN A 131 -6.34 16.06 14.54
CA GLN A 131 -5.95 16.38 13.17
C GLN A 131 -5.03 15.28 12.60
N LEU A 132 -4.02 14.86 13.35
CA LEU A 132 -3.12 13.77 12.94
C LEU A 132 -3.91 12.47 12.70
N LYS A 133 -4.83 12.14 13.60
CA LYS A 133 -5.72 10.98 13.45
C LYS A 133 -6.52 11.02 12.16
N GLU A 134 -7.11 12.16 11.82
CA GLU A 134 -7.85 12.34 10.56
C GLU A 134 -6.95 12.21 9.33
N GLU A 135 -5.73 12.74 9.38
CA GLU A 135 -4.75 12.62 8.29
C GLU A 135 -4.29 11.17 8.08
N ILE A 136 -4.08 10.41 9.16
CA ILE A 136 -3.80 8.97 9.10
C ILE A 136 -4.97 8.22 8.45
N VAL A 137 -6.20 8.47 8.90
CA VAL A 137 -7.40 7.83 8.31
C VAL A 137 -7.54 8.17 6.83
N ASN A 138 -7.31 9.42 6.45
CA ASN A 138 -7.38 9.88 5.06
C ASN A 138 -6.28 9.24 4.19
N LEU A 139 -5.07 9.05 4.73
CA LEU A 139 -3.98 8.37 4.05
C LEU A 139 -4.34 6.93 3.70
N TYR A 140 -4.78 6.15 4.69
CA TYR A 140 -5.12 4.74 4.46
C TYR A 140 -6.40 4.58 3.62
N SER A 141 -7.37 5.50 3.74
CA SER A 141 -8.51 5.55 2.81
C SER A 141 -8.06 5.79 1.36
N TYR A 142 -7.01 6.59 1.16
CA TYR A 142 -6.43 6.81 -0.16
C TYR A 142 -5.68 5.58 -0.68
N TYR A 143 -5.01 4.82 0.18
CA TYR A 143 -4.43 3.52 -0.18
C TYR A 143 -5.50 2.54 -0.67
N ASP A 144 -6.61 2.39 0.06
CA ASP A 144 -7.71 1.49 -0.33
C ASP A 144 -8.31 1.86 -1.70
N GLN A 145 -8.55 3.17 -1.91
CA GLN A 145 -9.07 3.68 -3.19
C GLN A 145 -8.08 3.44 -4.33
N THR A 146 -6.80 3.68 -4.08
CA THR A 146 -5.74 3.46 -5.06
C THR A 146 -5.61 1.97 -5.40
N GLY A 147 -5.63 1.10 -4.39
CA GLY A 147 -5.60 -0.36 -4.58
C GLY A 147 -6.76 -0.83 -5.45
N THR A 148 -7.99 -0.41 -5.14
CA THR A 148 -9.19 -0.74 -5.94
C THR A 148 -9.03 -0.33 -7.41
N LEU A 149 -8.46 0.85 -7.66
CA LEU A 149 -8.25 1.34 -9.02
C LEU A 149 -7.15 0.56 -9.74
N LEU A 150 -6.04 0.27 -9.05
CA LEU A 150 -4.93 -0.51 -9.61
C LEU A 150 -5.35 -1.96 -9.91
N ASP A 151 -6.23 -2.54 -9.10
CA ASP A 151 -6.85 -3.84 -9.37
C ASP A 151 -7.73 -3.80 -10.62
N ALA A 152 -8.53 -2.74 -10.79
CA ALA A 152 -9.32 -2.55 -12.01
C ALA A 152 -8.43 -2.42 -13.26
N ILE A 153 -7.29 -1.73 -13.15
CA ILE A 153 -6.29 -1.66 -14.22
C ILE A 153 -5.68 -3.04 -14.48
N ASN A 154 -5.37 -3.82 -13.44
CA ASN A 154 -4.85 -5.17 -13.59
C ASN A 154 -5.86 -6.10 -14.28
N ILE A 155 -7.15 -5.99 -13.98
CA ILE A 155 -8.21 -6.74 -14.69
C ILE A 155 -8.25 -6.35 -16.16
N TRP A 156 -8.20 -5.06 -16.47
CA TRP A 156 -8.17 -4.58 -17.85
C TRP A 156 -6.93 -5.07 -18.61
N MET A 157 -5.75 -5.01 -17.97
CA MET A 157 -4.50 -5.56 -18.50
C MET A 157 -4.58 -7.07 -18.74
N GLY A 158 -5.18 -7.82 -17.81
CA GLY A 158 -5.44 -9.25 -17.97
C GLY A 158 -6.31 -9.54 -19.19
N GLY A 159 -7.29 -8.68 -19.50
CA GLY A 159 -8.08 -8.79 -20.74
C GLY A 159 -7.24 -8.62 -22.01
N LEU A 160 -6.23 -7.74 -22.00
CA LEU A 160 -5.29 -7.60 -23.11
C LEU A 160 -4.37 -8.81 -23.23
N ALA A 161 -3.88 -9.34 -22.11
CA ALA A 161 -3.05 -10.55 -22.09
C ALA A 161 -3.81 -11.77 -22.61
N VAL A 162 -5.05 -11.98 -22.16
CA VAL A 162 -5.91 -13.05 -22.69
C VAL A 162 -6.09 -12.93 -24.20
N ALA A 163 -6.29 -11.72 -24.73
CA ALA A 163 -6.41 -11.53 -26.17
C ALA A 163 -5.11 -11.87 -26.93
N VAL A 164 -3.94 -11.59 -26.35
CA VAL A 164 -2.65 -12.04 -26.93
C VAL A 164 -2.59 -13.56 -26.95
N ASP A 165 -2.92 -14.21 -25.84
CA ASP A 165 -2.77 -15.66 -25.67
C ASP A 165 -3.78 -16.47 -26.50
N THR A 166 -4.99 -15.95 -26.72
CA THR A 166 -6.03 -16.65 -27.50
C THR A 166 -5.92 -16.43 -29.00
N GLU A 167 -5.34 -15.31 -29.43
CA GLU A 167 -5.29 -14.92 -30.84
C GLU A 167 -3.90 -15.11 -31.46
N THR A 168 -2.89 -15.42 -30.66
CA THR A 168 -1.51 -15.62 -31.11
C THR A 168 -0.84 -16.78 -30.39
N ASN A 169 0.30 -17.25 -30.91
CA ASN A 169 1.13 -18.23 -30.21
C ASN A 169 2.18 -17.58 -29.28
N PHE A 170 2.03 -16.29 -28.94
CA PHE A 170 3.06 -15.55 -28.19
C PHE A 170 3.36 -16.17 -26.82
N ILE A 171 2.35 -16.73 -26.13
CA ILE A 171 2.50 -17.44 -24.85
C ILE A 171 3.51 -18.60 -24.92
N LYS A 172 3.75 -19.18 -26.10
CA LYS A 172 4.72 -20.27 -26.25
C LYS A 172 6.16 -19.84 -25.96
N PHE A 173 6.44 -18.53 -26.04
CA PHE A 173 7.76 -17.95 -25.83
C PHE A 173 7.94 -17.35 -24.43
N ASN A 174 6.94 -17.50 -23.56
CA ASN A 174 7.00 -17.09 -22.16
C ASN A 174 8.03 -17.94 -21.39
N ASP A 175 8.76 -17.30 -20.47
CA ASP A 175 9.84 -17.93 -19.69
C ASP A 175 9.38 -19.14 -18.84
N PHE A 176 8.10 -19.18 -18.45
CA PHE A 176 7.49 -20.27 -17.67
C PHE A 176 6.78 -21.33 -18.53
N VAL A 177 6.72 -21.14 -19.84
CA VAL A 177 6.01 -22.04 -20.77
C VAL A 177 6.98 -22.69 -21.75
N TYR A 178 8.02 -21.97 -22.17
CA TYR A 178 8.89 -22.41 -23.27
C TYR A 178 9.57 -23.78 -23.01
N ASP A 179 9.84 -24.12 -21.75
CA ASP A 179 10.57 -25.34 -21.36
C ASP A 179 9.84 -26.65 -21.73
N ILE A 180 8.53 -26.60 -21.96
CA ILE A 180 7.74 -27.78 -22.38
C ILE A 180 7.95 -28.14 -23.86
N TYR A 181 8.45 -27.22 -24.68
CA TYR A 181 8.70 -27.41 -26.11
C TYR A 181 10.10 -28.00 -26.35
N THR A 182 10.25 -29.26 -25.93
CA THR A 182 11.55 -29.96 -25.86
C THR A 182 12.10 -30.45 -27.21
N ARG A 183 11.35 -30.28 -28.31
CA ARG A 183 11.76 -30.73 -29.64
C ARG A 183 11.60 -29.62 -30.68
N PRO A 184 12.51 -29.54 -31.68
CA PRO A 184 12.45 -28.49 -32.70
C PRO A 184 11.13 -28.42 -33.47
N GLU A 185 10.40 -29.52 -33.63
CA GLU A 185 9.14 -29.55 -34.37
C GLU A 185 7.96 -28.95 -33.57
N MET A 186 8.13 -28.70 -32.28
CA MET A 186 7.09 -28.15 -31.41
C MET A 186 7.05 -26.61 -31.40
N LEU A 187 8.09 -25.96 -31.92
CA LEU A 187 8.21 -24.52 -32.10
C LEU A 187 8.85 -24.19 -33.43
N SER A 188 8.13 -23.43 -34.25
CA SER A 188 8.49 -23.13 -35.63
C SER A 188 8.45 -21.63 -35.91
N GLU A 189 8.98 -21.21 -37.06
CA GLU A 189 8.87 -19.82 -37.52
C GLU A 189 7.42 -19.38 -37.74
N GLU A 190 6.51 -20.31 -38.07
CA GLU A 190 5.08 -20.02 -38.23
C GLU A 190 4.44 -19.56 -36.92
N ASP A 191 4.96 -19.98 -35.76
CA ASP A 191 4.43 -19.60 -34.45
C ASP A 191 4.63 -18.11 -34.15
N TYR A 192 5.61 -17.46 -34.77
CA TYR A 192 5.90 -16.04 -34.57
C TYR A 192 5.90 -15.21 -35.86
N ALA A 193 5.56 -15.81 -37.01
CA ALA A 193 5.50 -15.13 -38.29
C ALA A 193 4.61 -13.89 -38.28
N PHE A 194 3.55 -13.89 -37.47
CA PHE A 194 2.64 -12.76 -37.29
C PHE A 194 3.35 -11.48 -36.80
N LEU A 195 4.48 -11.60 -36.09
CA LEU A 195 5.28 -10.45 -35.62
C LEU A 195 5.90 -9.66 -36.79
N ASN A 196 6.08 -10.30 -37.94
CA ASN A 196 6.70 -9.72 -39.12
C ASN A 196 5.69 -9.14 -40.14
N ASP A 197 4.38 -9.26 -39.88
CA ASP A 197 3.34 -8.61 -40.69
C ASP A 197 2.54 -7.59 -39.88
N LYS A 198 2.78 -6.30 -40.15
CA LYS A 198 2.11 -5.16 -39.50
C LYS A 198 0.59 -5.13 -39.74
N ASN A 199 0.10 -5.83 -40.77
CA ASN A 199 -1.34 -5.94 -41.04
C ASN A 199 -1.99 -7.12 -40.31
N ASP A 200 -1.20 -8.07 -39.82
CA ASP A 200 -1.70 -9.23 -39.09
C ASP A 200 -2.49 -8.80 -37.84
N PRO A 201 -3.66 -9.41 -37.58
CA PRO A 201 -4.43 -9.15 -36.37
C PRO A 201 -3.63 -9.35 -35.08
N GLY A 202 -2.82 -10.42 -35.00
CA GLY A 202 -1.97 -10.76 -33.87
C GLY A 202 -0.92 -9.67 -33.59
N PHE A 203 -0.30 -9.12 -34.64
CA PHE A 203 0.64 -7.99 -34.49
C PHE A 203 -0.04 -6.80 -33.81
N LYS A 204 -1.23 -6.43 -34.30
CA LYS A 204 -2.00 -5.28 -33.77
C LYS A 204 -2.47 -5.53 -32.34
N ILE A 205 -2.82 -6.77 -32.00
CA ILE A 205 -3.21 -7.16 -30.64
C ILE A 205 -2.01 -7.01 -29.70
N LEU A 206 -0.85 -7.54 -30.07
CA LEU A 206 0.36 -7.44 -29.26
C LEU A 206 0.79 -5.98 -29.06
N VAL A 207 0.77 -5.16 -30.12
CA VAL A 207 1.05 -3.71 -30.01
C VAL A 207 0.13 -3.01 -29.02
N ARG A 208 -1.18 -3.35 -29.02
CA ARG A 208 -2.14 -2.79 -28.04
C ARG A 208 -1.82 -3.25 -26.62
N ALA A 209 -1.48 -4.53 -26.44
CA ALA A 209 -1.15 -5.09 -25.15
C ALA A 209 0.11 -4.44 -24.54
N ILE A 210 1.18 -4.33 -25.32
CA ILE A 210 2.41 -3.63 -24.93
C ILE A 210 2.12 -2.16 -24.61
N SER A 211 1.30 -1.48 -25.43
CA SER A 211 0.90 -0.10 -25.16
C SER A 211 0.14 0.04 -23.83
N GLY A 212 -0.69 -0.96 -23.49
CA GLY A 212 -1.37 -1.05 -22.20
C GLY A 212 -0.40 -1.14 -21.02
N THR A 213 0.67 -1.93 -21.14
CA THR A 213 1.70 -2.05 -20.08
C THR A 213 2.41 -0.71 -19.85
N ALA A 214 2.75 0.02 -20.92
CA ALA A 214 3.38 1.33 -20.85
C ALA A 214 2.47 2.38 -20.21
N PHE A 215 1.15 2.30 -20.45
CA PHE A 215 0.15 3.11 -19.77
C PHE A 215 0.11 2.78 -18.27
N ASN A 216 0.01 1.49 -17.91
CA ASN A 216 -0.07 1.01 -16.53
C ASN A 216 1.10 1.54 -15.67
N GLN A 217 2.33 1.43 -16.15
CA GLN A 217 3.53 1.94 -15.45
C GLN A 217 3.47 3.43 -15.17
N LYS A 218 3.09 4.24 -16.17
CA LYS A 218 3.05 5.69 -16.03
C LYS A 218 1.95 6.12 -15.06
N VAL A 219 0.79 5.47 -15.13
CA VAL A 219 -0.34 5.73 -14.23
C VAL A 219 0.00 5.35 -12.79
N ARG A 220 0.61 4.18 -12.59
CA ARG A 220 1.08 3.72 -11.27
C ARG A 220 2.07 4.69 -10.65
N ASN A 221 3.04 5.19 -11.40
CA ASN A 221 4.01 6.17 -10.90
C ASN A 221 3.34 7.44 -10.36
N VAL A 222 2.29 7.95 -11.02
CA VAL A 222 1.52 9.10 -10.53
C VAL A 222 0.86 8.78 -9.18
N TYR A 223 0.30 7.58 -9.01
CA TYR A 223 -0.28 7.18 -7.72
C TYR A 223 0.79 7.04 -6.63
N TYR A 224 1.94 6.42 -6.94
CA TYR A 224 3.06 6.31 -6.00
C TYR A 224 3.60 7.67 -5.55
N GLU A 225 3.75 8.63 -6.47
CA GLU A 225 4.17 10.00 -6.14
C GLU A 225 3.18 10.70 -5.19
N ASN A 226 1.87 10.54 -5.44
CA ASN A 226 0.84 11.10 -4.58
C ASN A 226 0.82 10.43 -3.19
N MET A 227 1.05 9.11 -3.12
CA MET A 227 1.15 8.39 -1.84
C MET A 227 2.36 8.86 -1.05
N ILE A 228 3.54 8.95 -1.68
CA ILE A 228 4.76 9.50 -1.07
C ILE A 228 4.51 10.88 -0.45
N ALA A 229 3.88 11.79 -1.21
CA ALA A 229 3.59 13.14 -0.70
C ALA A 229 2.67 13.14 0.54
N ARG A 230 1.72 12.20 0.61
CA ARG A 230 0.83 12.04 1.76
C ARG A 230 1.55 11.38 2.95
N CYS A 231 2.38 10.37 2.70
CA CYS A 231 3.23 9.75 3.71
C CYS A 231 4.16 10.79 4.35
N ASP A 232 4.87 11.57 3.54
CA ASP A 232 5.79 12.62 4.02
C ASP A 232 5.06 13.66 4.89
N LYS A 233 3.80 14.01 4.54
CA LYS A 233 2.96 14.91 5.35
C LYS A 233 2.61 14.30 6.71
N VAL A 234 2.16 13.05 6.74
CA VAL A 234 1.78 12.35 7.99
C VAL A 234 3.01 12.09 8.86
N LEU A 235 4.12 11.66 8.27
CA LEU A 235 5.40 11.45 8.98
C LEU A 235 5.83 12.72 9.73
N LYS A 236 5.78 13.88 9.06
CA LYS A 236 6.11 15.15 9.70
C LYS A 236 5.21 15.45 10.91
N GLN A 237 3.91 15.18 10.82
CA GLN A 237 2.98 15.40 11.93
C GLN A 237 3.22 14.42 13.08
N ILE A 238 3.59 13.17 12.78
CA ILE A 238 3.99 12.19 13.80
C ILE A 238 5.27 12.66 14.53
N ASP A 239 6.26 13.13 13.78
CA ASP A 239 7.51 13.65 14.36
C ASP A 239 7.28 14.86 15.27
N ASP A 240 6.32 15.72 14.93
CA ASP A 240 5.96 16.89 15.74
C ASP A 240 5.16 16.51 17.01
N GLU A 241 4.42 15.39 17.00
CA GLU A 241 3.63 14.90 18.14
C GLU A 241 4.46 14.11 19.17
N ILE A 242 5.44 13.32 18.72
CA ILE A 242 6.26 12.45 19.59
C ILE A 242 7.45 13.20 20.23
N ARG A 243 7.74 14.44 19.81
CA ARG A 243 8.82 15.29 20.36
C ARG A 243 8.52 15.85 21.75
#